data_AF-A0A944Q5N9-F1
#
_entry.id   AF-A0A944Q5N9-F1
#
_cell.length_a   1.000
_cell.length_b   1.000
_cell.length_c   1.000
_cell.angle_alpha   90.00
_cell.angle_beta   90.00
_cell.angle_gamma   90.00
#
_symmetry.space_group_name_H-M   'P 1'
#
loop_
_entity.id
_entity.type
_entity.pdbx_description
1 polymer ?
#
loop_
_entity_poly.entity_id
_entity_poly.type
_entity_poly.pdbx_seq_one_letter_code
_entity_poly.pdbx_strand_id
1 'polypeptide(L)' 'MSNAPTEAKVKAASAMTFVVGLVLAVLNAVAADSSLLGPLPVWLQAVAIPLVPTALTWLAGYQARHTPRGPASV' A
#
# COMPACT_ATOMS: atom_id res chain seq x y z
N MET A 1 -24.37 27.51 -5.32
CA MET A 1 -23.91 26.27 -5.98
C MET A 1 -24.12 25.14 -5.00
N SER A 2 -25.03 24.22 -5.30
CA SER A 2 -25.34 23.10 -4.40
C SER A 2 -24.17 22.12 -4.45
N ASN A 3 -23.43 21.97 -3.34
CA ASN A 3 -22.33 21.00 -3.25
C ASN A 3 -22.93 19.60 -3.32
N ALA A 4 -22.98 19.01 -4.52
CA ALA A 4 -23.34 17.62 -4.68
C ALA A 4 -22.40 16.76 -3.79
N PRO A 5 -22.94 15.85 -2.97
CA PRO A 5 -22.11 15.02 -2.10
C PRO A 5 -21.10 14.22 -2.93
N THR A 6 -19.81 14.35 -2.61
CA THR A 6 -18.75 13.57 -3.26
C THR A 6 -18.99 12.08 -3.04
N GLU A 7 -19.05 11.31 -4.11
CA GLU A 7 -19.32 9.88 -4.06
C GLU A 7 -18.30 9.14 -3.17
N ALA A 8 -18.78 8.22 -2.33
CA ALA A 8 -17.95 7.47 -1.41
C ALA A 8 -16.84 6.69 -2.12
N LYS A 9 -17.09 6.23 -3.35
CA LYS A 9 -16.09 5.56 -4.19
C LYS A 9 -14.93 6.48 -4.55
N VAL A 10 -15.20 7.74 -4.87
CA VAL A 10 -14.17 8.73 -5.20
C VAL A 10 -13.32 9.02 -3.97
N LYS A 11 -13.95 9.17 -2.81
CA LYS A 11 -13.22 9.37 -1.54
C LYS A 11 -12.33 8.17 -1.22
N ALA A 12 -12.85 6.95 -1.37
CA ALA A 12 -12.09 5.73 -1.13
C ALA A 12 -10.92 5.58 -2.12
N ALA A 13 -11.14 5.84 -3.41
CA ALA A 13 -10.10 5.79 -4.43
C ALA A 13 -8.98 6.80 -4.14
N SER A 14 -9.33 8.05 -3.83
CA SER A 14 -8.34 9.09 -3.50
C SER A 14 -7.55 8.76 -2.24
N ALA A 15 -8.22 8.27 -1.19
CA ALA A 15 -7.57 7.85 0.04
C ALA A 15 -6.59 6.68 -0.20
N MET A 16 -7.01 5.69 -0.98
CA MET A 16 -6.15 4.56 -1.35
C MET A 16 -4.93 5.01 -2.16
N THR A 17 -5.12 5.88 -3.16
CA THR A 17 -4.00 6.41 -3.95
C THR A 17 -3.00 7.18 -3.09
N PHE A 18 -3.48 7.99 -2.13
CA PHE A 18 -2.60 8.69 -1.19
C PHE A 18 -1.80 7.71 -0.33
N VAL A 19 -2.46 6.71 0.26
CA VAL A 19 -1.80 5.71 1.11
C VAL A 19 -0.76 4.92 0.31
N VAL A 20 -1.09 4.47 -0.90
CA VAL A 20 -0.15 3.76 -1.77
C VAL A 20 1.05 4.63 -2.12
N GLY A 21 0.82 5.90 -2.49
CA GLY A 21 1.90 6.84 -2.77
C GLY A 21 2.81 7.09 -1.57
N LEU A 22 2.23 7.24 -0.37
CA LEU A 22 2.98 7.40 0.87
C LEU A 22 3.85 6.17 1.17
N VAL A 23 3.31 4.96 1.03
CA VAL A 23 4.05 3.71 1.24
C VAL A 23 5.23 3.61 0.27
N LEU A 24 5.02 3.94 -1.00
CA LEU A 24 6.10 3.93 -2.00
C LEU A 24 7.19 4.97 -1.70
N ALA A 25 6.82 6.16 -1.22
CA ALA A 25 7.78 7.18 -0.82
C ALA A 25 8.63 6.73 0.37
N VAL A 26 8.00 6.12 1.38
CA VAL A 26 8.71 5.55 2.55
C VAL A 26 9.63 4.41 2.12
N LEU A 27 9.17 3.50 1.26
CA LEU A 27 9.99 2.39 0.76
C LEU A 27 11.21 2.89 -0.01
N ASN A 28 11.06 3.90 -0.86
CA ASN A 28 12.19 4.51 -1.56
C ASN A 28 13.16 5.20 -0.61
N ALA A 29 12.66 5.91 0.40
CA ALA A 29 13.50 6.55 1.40
C ALA A 29 14.33 5.52 2.20
N VAL A 30 13.71 4.41 2.61
CA VAL A 30 14.41 3.31 3.30
C VAL A 30 15.42 2.62 2.40
N ALA A 31 15.08 2.38 1.13
CA ALA A 31 16.01 1.77 0.18
C ALA A 31 17.22 2.67 -0.15
N ALA A 32 17.03 4.00 -0.12
CA ALA A 32 18.08 4.98 -0.41
C ALA A 32 19.02 5.25 0.78
N ASP A 33 18.63 4.89 2.01
CA ASP A 33 19.39 5.18 3.22
C ASP A 33 20.12 3.94 3.75
N SER A 34 21.32 3.72 3.24
CA SER A 34 22.22 2.64 3.65
C SER A 34 22.74 2.78 5.09
N SER A 35 22.57 3.95 5.72
CA SER A 35 22.90 4.18 7.13
C SER A 35 21.90 3.50 8.08
N LEU A 36 20.62 3.43 7.70
CA LEU A 36 19.58 2.70 8.46
C LEU A 36 19.81 1.18 8.45
N LEU A 37 20.52 0.68 7.44
CA LEU A 37 20.93 -0.71 7.34
C LEU A 37 22.32 -0.97 7.94
N GLY A 38 23.04 0.06 8.39
CA GLY A 38 24.35 -0.03 9.03
C GLY A 38 24.45 -1.03 10.20
N PRO A 39 23.45 -1.16 11.09
CA PRO A 39 23.49 -2.16 12.16
C PRO A 39 23.04 -3.57 11.73
N LEU A 40 22.58 -3.75 10.49
CA LEU A 40 22.04 -5.00 9.97
C LEU A 40 23.10 -5.77 9.17
N PRO A 41 23.39 -7.04 9.52
CA PRO A 41 24.29 -7.88 8.73
C PRO A 41 23.86 -7.97 7.27
N VAL A 42 24.82 -7.91 6.33
CA VAL A 42 24.57 -7.97 4.87
C VAL A 42 23.64 -9.12 4.46
N TRP A 43 23.75 -10.27 5.12
CA TRP A 43 22.89 -11.43 4.83
C TRP A 43 21.42 -11.19 5.21
N LEU A 44 21.14 -10.36 6.24
CA LEU A 44 19.78 -10.02 6.64
C LEU A 44 19.20 -8.92 5.73
N GLN A 45 20.04 -8.01 5.23
CA GLN A 45 19.62 -7.01 4.24
C GLN A 45 19.16 -7.68 2.94
N ALA A 46 19.91 -8.69 2.46
CA ALA A 46 19.57 -9.45 1.26
C ALA A 46 18.20 -10.15 1.35
N VAL A 47 17.76 -10.49 2.56
CA VAL A 47 16.45 -11.12 2.82
C VAL A 47 15.38 -10.07 3.07
N ALA A 48 15.64 -9.05 3.89
CA ALA A 48 14.66 -8.04 4.28
C ALA A 48 14.23 -7.12 3.13
N ILE A 49 15.17 -6.75 2.24
CA ILE A 49 14.89 -5.87 1.09
C ILE A 49 13.80 -6.45 0.17
N PRO A 50 13.82 -7.74 -0.23
CA PRO A 50 12.72 -8.34 -0.97
C PRO A 50 11.53 -8.76 -0.10
N LEU A 51 11.73 -9.12 1.18
CA LEU A 51 10.64 -9.58 2.05
C LEU A 51 9.70 -8.46 2.47
N VAL A 52 10.20 -7.25 2.74
CA VAL A 52 9.36 -6.14 3.21
C VAL A 52 8.33 -5.72 2.15
N PRO A 53 8.69 -5.46 0.88
CA PRO A 53 7.73 -5.12 -0.16
C PRO A 53 6.74 -6.26 -0.44
N THR A 54 7.19 -7.52 -0.42
CA THR A 54 6.33 -8.68 -0.69
C THR A 54 5.36 -8.94 0.47
N ALA A 55 5.82 -8.83 1.73
CA ALA A 55 4.95 -8.96 2.90
C ALA A 55 3.92 -7.83 2.98
N LEU A 56 4.31 -6.59 2.66
CA LEU A 56 3.38 -5.47 2.59
C LEU A 56 2.35 -5.65 1.47
N THR A 57 2.78 -6.14 0.30
CA THR A 57 1.87 -6.43 -0.83
C THR A 57 0.91 -7.57 -0.49
N TRP A 58 1.40 -8.61 0.19
CA TRP A 58 0.57 -9.72 0.67
C TRP A 58 -0.46 -9.27 1.71
N LEU A 59 -0.05 -8.47 2.70
CA LEU A 59 -0.96 -7.88 3.69
C LEU A 59 -2.00 -6.97 3.04
N ALA A 60 -1.60 -6.18 2.04
CA ALA A 60 -2.52 -5.31 1.30
C ALA A 60 -3.57 -6.13 0.53
N GLY A 61 -3.17 -7.23 -0.11
CA GLY A 61 -4.09 -8.18 -0.75
C GLY A 61 -4.99 -8.90 0.25
N TYR A 62 -4.47 -9.28 1.42
CA TYR A 62 -5.23 -9.93 2.48
C TYR A 62 -6.30 -9.01 3.09
N GLN A 63 -6.01 -7.71 3.25
CA GLN A 63 -6.98 -6.74 3.74
C GLN A 63 -7.98 -6.26 2.68
N ALA A 64 -7.77 -6.57 1.39
CA ALA A 64 -8.70 -6.17 0.34
C ALA A 64 -10.04 -6.90 0.52
N ARG A 65 -11.06 -6.15 0.98
CA ARG A 65 -12.40 -6.69 1.22
C ARG A 65 -12.99 -7.18 -0.12
N HIS A 66 -13.29 -8.47 -0.22
CA HIS A 66 -14.07 -9.00 -1.33
C HIS A 66 -15.43 -8.31 -1.37
N THR A 67 -15.66 -7.46 -2.35
CA THR A 67 -17.00 -6.95 -2.68
C THR A 67 -17.73 -8.06 -3.43
N PRO A 68 -18.76 -8.70 -2.83
CA PRO A 68 -19.57 -9.65 -3.57
C PRO A 68 -20.25 -8.89 -4.70
N ARG A 69 -20.21 -9.44 -5.92
CA ARG A 69 -21.05 -8.95 -7.01
C ARG A 69 -22.48 -9.32 -6.61
N GLY A 70 -23.30 -8.32 -6.29
CA GLY A 70 -24.72 -8.53 -6.02
C GLY A 70 -25.37 -9.26 -7.22
N PRO A 71 -26.44 -10.04 -7.00
CA PRO A 71 -27.07 -10.79 -8.08
C PRO A 71 -27.44 -9.83 -9.22
N ALA A 72 -27.03 -10.16 -10.44
CA ALA A 72 -27.49 -9.49 -11.63
C ALA A 72 -29.01 -9.71 -11.71
N SER A 73 -29.79 -8.68 -11.39
CA SER A 73 -31.22 -8.67 -11.63
C SER A 73 -31.45 -8.62 -13.13
N VAL A 74 -31.89 -9.77 -13.68
CA VAL A 74 -32.49 -9.90 -15.02
C VAL A 74 -33.92 -9.35 -14.96
#